data_AF-A0A1H5LLG7-F1
#
_entry.id   AF-A0A1H5LLG7-F1
#
_cell.length_a   1.000
_cell.length_b   1.000
_cell.length_c   1.000
_cell.angle_alpha   90.00
_cell.angle_beta   90.00
_cell.angle_gamma   90.00
#
_symmetry.space_group_name_H-M   'P 1'
#
loop_
_entity.id
_entity.type
_entity.pdbx_description
1 polymer ?
#
loop_
_entity_poly.entity_id
_entity_poly.type
_entity_poly.pdbx_seq_one_letter_code
_entity_poly.pdbx_strand_id
1 'polypeptide(L)'
;MVIGLLLYAARTQLLPPPPPGIDQCPATKTIHSTAYTDPGLPPPYGEGYQYTAAANGRTWTGQTAGTDDDYLAAEYALRPEAIHQRNGTLLCDYGGNRVVKNGEVADPYLRLSTLK
;
A
#
# COMPACT_ATOMS: atom_id res chain seq x y z
N MET A 1 -24.62 -35.49 49.61
CA MET A 1 -23.91 -34.25 50.00
C MET A 1 -22.42 -34.56 49.93
N VAL A 2 -21.55 -33.92 49.16
CA VAL A 2 -21.55 -32.65 48.43
C VAL A 2 -20.73 -32.91 47.16
N ILE A 3 -21.29 -32.67 45.96
CA ILE A 3 -20.50 -32.70 44.72
C ILE A 3 -20.09 -31.25 44.45
N GLY A 4 -18.78 -30.99 44.60
CA GLY A 4 -18.19 -29.69 44.34
C GLY A 4 -18.32 -29.30 42.88
N LEU A 5 -18.94 -28.14 42.63
CA LEU A 5 -18.88 -27.46 41.34
C LEU A 5 -17.45 -26.97 41.10
N LEU A 6 -16.72 -27.66 40.25
CA LEU A 6 -15.55 -27.10 39.55
C LEU A 6 -16.07 -26.13 38.48
N LEU A 7 -16.03 -24.84 38.80
CA LEU A 7 -16.20 -23.75 37.84
C LEU A 7 -15.04 -23.78 36.84
N TYR A 8 -15.25 -24.41 35.69
CA TYR A 8 -14.39 -24.24 34.53
C TYR A 8 -14.64 -22.85 33.94
N ALA A 9 -13.81 -21.88 34.31
CA ALA A 9 -13.74 -20.61 33.61
C ALA A 9 -13.20 -20.84 32.19
N ALA A 10 -14.08 -20.85 31.20
CA ALA A 10 -13.70 -20.85 29.80
C ALA A 10 -12.96 -19.53 29.49
N ARG A 11 -11.64 -19.59 29.34
CA ARG A 11 -10.86 -18.52 28.72
C ARG A 11 -11.28 -18.45 27.26
N THR A 12 -12.12 -17.48 26.91
CA THR A 12 -12.26 -17.01 25.52
C THR A 12 -10.91 -16.47 25.09
N GLN A 13 -10.08 -17.31 24.47
CA GLN A 13 -8.93 -16.84 23.70
C GLN A 13 -9.52 -15.99 22.57
N LEU A 14 -9.44 -14.66 22.73
CA LEU A 14 -9.72 -13.72 21.64
C LEU A 14 -8.80 -14.11 20.49
N LEU A 15 -9.36 -14.66 19.42
CA LEU A 15 -8.63 -14.89 18.18
C LEU A 15 -7.94 -13.58 17.79
N PRO A 16 -6.69 -13.62 17.30
CA PRO A 16 -6.07 -12.42 16.78
C PRO A 16 -6.99 -11.82 15.70
N PRO A 17 -7.06 -10.48 15.61
CA PRO A 17 -7.89 -9.83 14.60
C PRO A 17 -7.52 -10.37 13.21
N PRO A 18 -8.49 -10.50 12.31
CA PRO A 18 -8.22 -10.96 10.96
C PRO A 18 -7.15 -10.06 10.30
N PRO A 19 -6.33 -10.61 9.39
CA PRO A 19 -5.38 -9.80 8.65
C PRO A 19 -6.08 -8.64 7.94
N PRO A 20 -5.38 -7.51 7.72
CA PRO A 20 -5.97 -6.39 7.01
C PRO A 20 -6.46 -6.83 5.63
N GLY A 21 -7.64 -6.37 5.24
CA GLY A 21 -8.23 -6.65 3.94
C GLY A 21 -7.75 -5.67 2.89
N ILE A 22 -7.68 -6.11 1.62
CA ILE A 22 -7.22 -5.28 0.49
C ILE A 22 -8.12 -4.06 0.26
N ASP A 23 -9.36 -4.11 0.72
CA ASP A 23 -10.32 -3.00 0.77
C ASP A 23 -9.86 -1.83 1.66
N GLN A 24 -8.87 -2.04 2.52
CA GLN A 24 -8.26 -0.97 3.29
C GLN A 24 -7.34 -0.07 2.45
N CYS A 25 -6.88 -0.55 1.30
CA CYS A 25 -6.05 0.22 0.40
C CYS A 25 -6.84 1.35 -0.26
N PRO A 26 -6.25 2.55 -0.45
CA PRO A 26 -6.85 3.59 -1.27
C PRO A 26 -7.29 3.08 -2.64
N ALA A 27 -8.48 3.45 -3.09
CA ALA A 27 -8.86 3.19 -4.47
C ALA A 27 -7.92 4.00 -5.40
N THR A 28 -7.44 3.42 -6.50
CA THR A 28 -6.48 4.09 -7.40
C THR A 28 -6.94 5.50 -7.80
N LYS A 29 -8.23 5.67 -8.10
CA LYS A 29 -8.84 6.95 -8.47
C LYS A 29 -8.81 8.04 -7.39
N THR A 30 -8.52 7.69 -6.13
CA THR A 30 -8.40 8.63 -5.01
C THR A 30 -6.95 8.90 -4.63
N ILE A 31 -5.99 8.31 -5.34
CA ILE A 31 -4.57 8.59 -5.18
C ILE A 31 -4.25 9.82 -6.04
N HIS A 32 -3.44 10.71 -5.49
CA HIS A 32 -2.92 11.89 -6.17
C HIS A 32 -1.41 11.75 -6.29
N SER A 33 -0.88 12.09 -7.46
CA SER A 33 0.54 12.14 -7.76
C SER A 33 1.02 13.59 -7.85
N THR A 34 2.30 13.81 -7.59
CA THR A 34 3.00 15.07 -7.88
C THR A 34 4.44 14.72 -8.23
N ALA A 35 5.01 15.37 -9.24
CA ALA A 35 6.41 15.17 -9.60
C ALA A 35 7.31 15.44 -8.38
N TYR A 36 8.30 14.58 -8.18
CA TYR A 36 9.21 14.61 -7.04
C TYR A 36 10.62 14.24 -7.48
N THR A 37 11.61 14.91 -6.90
CA THR A 37 13.03 14.59 -7.08
C THR A 37 13.62 14.25 -5.74
N ASP A 38 14.15 13.03 -5.58
CA ASP A 38 14.90 12.64 -4.39
C ASP A 38 16.24 13.39 -4.35
N PRO A 39 16.48 14.27 -3.35
CA PRO A 39 17.72 15.03 -3.26
C PRO A 39 18.95 14.14 -2.97
N GLY A 40 18.75 12.90 -2.52
CA GLY A 40 19.80 11.93 -2.27
C GLY A 40 20.27 11.15 -3.49
N LEU A 41 19.61 11.29 -4.65
CA LEU A 41 19.92 10.55 -5.87
C LEU A 41 20.17 11.51 -7.04
N PRO A 42 21.22 11.28 -7.86
CA PRO A 42 21.45 12.10 -9.04
C PRO A 42 20.38 11.82 -10.12
N PRO A 43 20.04 12.80 -10.97
CA PRO A 43 19.23 12.56 -12.15
C PRO A 43 19.85 11.51 -13.10
N PRO A 44 19.04 10.72 -13.82
CA PRO A 44 17.58 10.66 -13.74
C PRO A 44 17.08 9.76 -12.58
N TYR A 45 17.97 9.11 -11.84
CA TYR A 45 17.62 8.11 -10.83
C TYR A 45 16.80 8.65 -9.64
N GLY A 46 16.95 9.95 -9.35
CA GLY A 46 16.14 10.63 -8.33
C GLY A 46 14.80 11.16 -8.83
N GLU A 47 14.55 11.17 -10.13
CA GLU A 47 13.33 11.75 -10.72
C GLU A 47 12.18 10.73 -10.69
N GLY A 48 10.99 11.21 -10.35
CA GLY A 48 9.79 10.39 -10.29
C GLY A 48 8.62 11.14 -9.69
N TYR A 49 7.83 10.44 -8.87
CA TYR A 49 6.57 10.96 -8.35
C TYR A 49 6.37 10.60 -6.88
N GLN A 50 5.81 11.54 -6.14
CA GLN A 50 5.25 11.33 -4.82
C GLN A 50 3.74 11.13 -4.93
N TYR A 51 3.23 10.16 -4.17
CA TYR A 51 1.83 9.78 -4.17
C TYR A 51 1.23 9.98 -2.79
N THR A 52 0.01 10.50 -2.74
CA THR A 52 -0.76 10.69 -1.51
C THR A 52 -2.20 10.24 -1.68
N ALA A 53 -2.80 9.71 -0.63
CA ALA A 53 -4.23 9.37 -0.61
C ALA A 53 -4.79 9.42 0.81
N ALA A 54 -6.11 9.56 0.92
CA ALA A 54 -6.83 9.39 2.17
C ALA A 54 -7.85 8.26 2.03
N ALA A 55 -7.75 7.24 2.87
CA ALA A 55 -8.68 6.10 2.87
C ALA A 55 -8.78 5.49 4.26
N ASN A 56 -10.00 5.08 4.64
CA ASN A 56 -10.25 4.38 5.90
C ASN A 56 -9.75 5.15 7.14
N GLY A 57 -9.88 6.48 7.12
CA GLY A 57 -9.42 7.37 8.19
C GLY A 57 -7.91 7.52 8.30
N ARG A 58 -7.15 7.08 7.29
CA ARG A 58 -5.68 7.12 7.27
C ARG A 58 -5.17 7.93 6.09
N THR A 59 -4.05 8.61 6.32
CA THR A 59 -3.26 9.22 5.25
C THR A 59 -2.21 8.21 4.77
N TRP A 60 -2.11 8.06 3.46
CA TRP A 60 -1.21 7.15 2.78
C TRP A 60 -0.23 7.94 1.93
N THR A 61 1.02 7.49 1.92
CA THR A 61 2.11 8.10 1.13
C THR A 61 2.98 7.04 0.48
N GLY A 62 3.46 7.32 -0.73
CA GLY A 62 4.45 6.51 -1.44
C GLY A 62 5.24 7.35 -2.42
N GLN A 63 6.31 6.78 -2.96
CA GLN A 63 7.19 7.44 -3.93
C GLN A 63 7.68 6.41 -4.95
N THR A 64 7.86 6.86 -6.18
CA THR A 64 8.63 6.17 -7.22
C THR A 64 9.79 7.08 -7.64
N ALA A 65 10.90 6.49 -8.05
CA ALA A 65 12.09 7.19 -8.52
C ALA A 65 12.73 6.40 -9.66
N GLY A 66 13.52 7.08 -10.50
CA GLY A 66 14.11 6.50 -11.71
C GLY A 66 13.08 6.23 -12.79
N THR A 67 12.01 7.03 -12.86
CA THR A 67 10.96 6.88 -13.87
C THR A 67 10.33 8.22 -14.22
N ASP A 68 10.07 8.43 -15.51
CA ASP A 68 9.32 9.59 -16.01
C ASP A 68 7.80 9.35 -16.00
N ASP A 69 7.39 8.12 -15.70
CA ASP A 69 6.00 7.69 -15.78
C ASP A 69 5.26 7.91 -14.45
N ASP A 70 4.16 8.66 -14.52
CA ASP A 70 3.15 8.66 -13.48
C ASP A 70 2.30 7.39 -13.60
N TYR A 71 2.46 6.47 -12.66
CA TYR A 71 1.74 5.19 -12.68
C TYR A 71 0.23 5.30 -12.44
N LEU A 72 -0.30 6.50 -12.14
CA LEU A 72 -1.74 6.76 -12.14
C LEU A 72 -2.32 6.95 -13.54
N ALA A 73 -1.49 7.04 -14.59
CA ALA A 73 -1.97 7.11 -15.97
C ALA A 73 -2.81 5.86 -16.33
N ALA A 74 -3.89 6.08 -17.09
CA ALA A 74 -4.91 5.05 -17.33
C ALA A 74 -4.37 3.78 -18.03
N GLU A 75 -3.33 3.92 -18.87
CA GLU A 75 -2.70 2.81 -19.59
C GLU A 75 -2.05 1.77 -18.66
N TYR A 76 -1.60 2.20 -17.48
CA TYR A 76 -1.03 1.32 -16.47
C TYR A 76 -2.10 0.57 -15.68
N ALA A 77 -3.37 0.98 -15.73
CA ALA A 77 -4.49 0.30 -15.07
C ALA A 77 -4.17 -0.16 -13.62
N LEU A 78 -3.52 0.73 -12.86
CA LEU A 78 -2.97 0.44 -11.55
C LEU A 78 -4.07 -0.01 -10.58
N ARG A 79 -3.83 -1.10 -9.85
CA ARG A 79 -4.79 -1.70 -8.91
C ARG A 79 -4.06 -2.26 -7.68
N PRO A 80 -4.70 -2.28 -6.51
CA PRO A 80 -4.12 -2.92 -5.34
C PRO A 80 -4.02 -4.42 -5.58
N GLU A 81 -2.87 -5.00 -5.22
CA GLU A 81 -2.59 -6.44 -5.35
C GLU A 81 -2.41 -7.10 -3.98
N ALA A 82 -1.84 -6.38 -3.02
CA ALA A 82 -1.65 -6.89 -1.67
C ALA A 82 -1.69 -5.80 -0.61
N ILE A 83 -2.04 -6.21 0.61
CA ILE A 83 -1.88 -5.40 1.82
C ILE A 83 -1.08 -6.18 2.86
N HIS A 84 -0.16 -5.47 3.51
CA HIS A 84 0.70 -6.03 4.53
C HIS A 84 0.74 -5.10 5.75
N GLN A 85 1.00 -5.68 6.91
CA GLN A 85 1.29 -4.90 8.10
C GLN A 85 2.75 -5.14 8.51
N ARG A 86 3.53 -4.07 8.63
CA ARG A 86 4.92 -4.10 9.07
C ARG A 86 5.14 -3.08 10.17
N ASN A 87 5.54 -3.52 11.37
CA ASN A 87 5.82 -2.64 12.51
C ASN A 87 4.68 -1.65 12.83
N GLY A 88 3.42 -2.11 12.75
CA GLY A 88 2.24 -1.28 12.98
C GLY A 88 1.84 -0.35 11.83
N THR A 89 2.62 -0.32 10.73
CA THR A 89 2.31 0.44 9.52
C THR A 89 1.64 -0.47 8.50
N LEU A 90 0.55 -0.02 7.88
CA LEU A 90 -0.03 -0.74 6.75
C LEU A 90 0.68 -0.34 5.47
N LEU A 91 0.94 -1.32 4.62
CA LEU A 91 1.57 -1.19 3.30
C LEU A 91 0.59 -1.74 2.27
N CYS A 92 0.27 -0.95 1.26
CA CYS A 92 -0.55 -1.35 0.13
C CYS A 92 0.33 -1.37 -1.12
N ASP A 93 0.41 -2.55 -1.72
CA ASP A 93 1.18 -2.79 -2.93
C ASP A 93 0.21 -2.78 -4.11
N TYR A 94 0.54 -1.97 -5.11
CA TYR A 94 -0.20 -1.82 -6.34
C TYR A 94 0.65 -2.29 -7.51
N GLY A 95 0.01 -3.04 -8.41
CA GLY A 95 0.57 -3.46 -9.68
C GLY A 95 -0.26 -2.92 -10.83
N GLY A 96 0.42 -2.70 -11.96
CA GLY A 96 -0.20 -2.24 -13.19
C GLY A 96 0.05 -3.17 -14.37
N ASN A 97 -0.49 -2.79 -15.52
CA ASN A 97 -0.15 -3.40 -16.78
C ASN A 97 1.26 -2.96 -17.19
N ARG A 98 2.08 -3.93 -17.57
CA ARG A 98 3.35 -3.66 -18.25
C ARG A 98 3.07 -3.04 -19.62
N VAL A 99 3.72 -1.91 -19.91
CA VAL A 99 3.59 -1.19 -21.19
C VAL A 99 4.96 -1.07 -21.83
N VAL A 100 5.02 -1.15 -23.16
CA VAL A 100 6.24 -0.91 -23.94
C VAL A 100 6.01 0.28 -24.86
N LYS A 101 6.81 1.34 -24.71
CA LYS A 101 6.73 2.57 -25.50
C LYS A 101 8.10 2.88 -26.07
N ASN A 102 8.21 3.05 -27.39
CA ASN A 102 9.46 3.42 -28.06
C ASN A 102 10.68 2.54 -27.71
N GLY A 103 10.47 1.26 -27.37
CA GLY A 103 11.53 0.33 -26.94
C GLY A 103 11.84 0.36 -25.44
N GLU A 104 11.24 1.26 -24.68
CA GLU A 104 11.32 1.33 -23.21
C GLU A 104 10.18 0.53 -22.58
N VAL A 105 10.50 -0.12 -21.46
CA VAL A 105 9.55 -0.95 -20.70
C VAL A 105 9.19 -0.23 -19.42
N ALA A 106 7.90 0.03 -19.24
CA ALA A 106 7.33 0.47 -17.99
C ALA A 106 6.64 -0.72 -17.31
N ASP A 107 7.05 -1.04 -16.09
CA ASP A 107 6.49 -2.10 -15.26
C ASP A 107 6.01 -1.49 -13.92
N PRO A 108 4.75 -1.02 -13.86
CA PRO A 108 4.28 -0.20 -12.76
C PRO A 108 4.21 -0.96 -11.44
N TYR A 109 4.91 -0.43 -10.45
CA TYR A 109 4.80 -0.86 -9.06
C TYR A 109 4.76 0.37 -8.15
N LEU A 110 3.73 0.46 -7.33
CA LEU A 110 3.58 1.52 -6.34
C LEU A 110 3.30 0.90 -4.97
N ARG A 111 4.07 1.30 -3.97
CA ARG A 111 3.79 0.97 -2.56
C ARG A 111 3.37 2.23 -1.82
N LEU A 112 2.17 2.21 -1.25
CA LEU A 112 1.71 3.22 -0.31
C LEU A 112 1.86 2.69 1.12
N SER A 113 2.25 3.57 2.03
CA SER A 113 2.32 3.27 3.47
C SER A 113 1.51 4.28 4.26
N THR A 114 0.89 3.84 5.35
CA THR A 114 0.20 4.76 6.25
C THR A 114 1.20 5.64 6.98
N LEU A 115 0.92 6.92 7.11
CA LEU A 115 1.64 7.77 8.07
C LEU A 115 1.36 7.30 9.49
N LYS A 116 2.38 7.36 10.36
CA LYS A 116 2.25 7.06 11.79
C LYS A 116 1.50 8.16 12.52
#